data_AF-A0A7S1FUV4-F1
#
_entry.id   AF-A0A7S1FUV4-F1
#
_cell.length_a   1.000
_cell.length_b   1.000
_cell.length_c   1.000
_cell.angle_alpha   90.00
_cell.angle_beta   90.00
_cell.angle_gamma   90.00
#
_symmetry.space_group_name_H-M   'P 1'
#
loop_
_entity.id
_entity.type
_entity.pdbx_description
1 polymer ?
#
loop_
_entity_poly.entity_id
_entity_poly.type
_entity_poly.pdbx_seq_one_letter_code
_entity_poly.pdbx_strand_id
1 'polypeptide(L)'
;PSGVKVKQDKFTPSQALIRAVIINSGRALAGVDNSAVTRSVPYDKNQGFGLVSLTDSLYILGKSKANVYVDDMVDMTNDSPPKKYKFKMLECDAPYFSTTLVWTDKENRST
;
A
#
# COMPACT_ATOMS: atom_id res chain seq x y z
N PRO A 1 10.82 -6.18 -8.68
CA PRO A 1 10.24 -7.43 -9.24
C PRO A 1 9.63 -7.20 -10.64
N SER A 2 9.88 -8.13 -11.57
CA SER A 2 9.50 -8.05 -12.99
C SER A 2 8.00 -8.26 -13.28
N GLY A 3 7.21 -8.65 -12.29
CA GLY A 3 5.79 -8.99 -12.45
C GLY A 3 5.54 -10.39 -13.04
N VAL A 4 6.61 -11.16 -13.28
CA VAL A 4 6.59 -12.58 -13.67
C VAL A 4 7.25 -13.40 -12.57
N LYS A 5 6.79 -14.64 -12.36
CA LYS A 5 7.37 -15.54 -11.36
C LYS A 5 8.77 -16.00 -11.80
N VAL A 6 9.80 -15.30 -11.35
CA VAL A 6 11.22 -15.67 -11.55
C VAL A 6 11.94 -15.76 -10.20
N LYS A 7 12.84 -16.74 -10.07
CA LYS A 7 13.51 -17.04 -8.78
C LYS A 7 14.39 -15.89 -8.30
N GLN A 8 14.94 -15.12 -9.24
CA GLN A 8 15.82 -13.97 -9.01
C GLN A 8 15.09 -12.79 -8.37
N ASP A 9 13.77 -12.68 -8.55
CA ASP A 9 12.93 -11.64 -7.95
C ASP A 9 12.45 -12.01 -6.54
N LYS A 10 12.87 -13.15 -5.99
CA LYS A 10 12.51 -13.57 -4.65
C LYS A 10 13.14 -12.63 -3.62
N PHE A 11 12.34 -12.17 -2.67
CA PHE A 11 12.81 -11.53 -1.45
C PHE A 11 11.89 -11.95 -0.28
N THR A 12 12.32 -11.68 0.95
CA THR A 12 11.51 -11.89 2.15
C THR A 12 10.98 -10.53 2.61
N PRO A 13 9.67 -10.27 2.54
CA PRO A 13 9.12 -8.97 2.94
C PRO A 13 9.11 -8.81 4.46
N SER A 14 9.33 -7.59 4.94
CA SER A 14 9.09 -7.26 6.34
C SER A 14 7.59 -7.32 6.69
N GLN A 15 7.27 -7.45 7.98
CA GLN A 15 5.90 -7.32 8.47
C GLN A 15 5.26 -5.97 8.08
N ALA A 16 6.06 -4.90 8.07
CA ALA A 16 5.62 -3.55 7.72
C ALA A 16 5.27 -3.48 6.24
N LEU A 17 6.08 -4.09 5.37
CA LEU A 17 5.80 -4.16 3.94
C LEU A 17 4.55 -4.99 3.63
N ILE A 18 4.37 -6.15 4.26
CA ILE A 18 3.15 -6.95 4.08
C ILE A 18 1.92 -6.10 4.41
N ARG A 19 1.95 -5.38 5.54
CA ARG A 19 0.88 -4.47 5.94
C ARG A 19 0.69 -3.33 4.95
N ALA A 20 1.77 -2.70 4.48
CA ALA A 20 1.72 -1.61 3.51
C ALA A 20 1.08 -2.06 2.19
N VAL A 21 1.45 -3.23 1.68
CA VAL A 21 0.91 -3.81 0.44
C VAL A 21 -0.59 -4.09 0.56
N ILE A 22 -1.03 -4.66 1.67
CA ILE A 22 -2.46 -4.94 1.90
C ILE A 22 -3.26 -3.63 1.98
N ILE A 23 -2.77 -2.64 2.75
CA ILE A 23 -3.43 -1.34 2.90
C ILE A 23 -3.49 -0.59 1.56
N ASN A 24 -2.38 -0.56 0.81
CA ASN A 24 -2.29 0.16 -0.46
C ASN A 24 -3.22 -0.42 -1.54
N SER A 25 -3.66 -1.66 -1.37
CA SER A 25 -4.59 -2.36 -2.26
C SER A 25 -6.06 -2.03 -2.00
N GLY A 26 -6.35 -1.24 -0.97
CA GLY A 26 -7.70 -0.93 -0.56
C GLY A 26 -8.50 -0.16 -1.63
N ARG A 27 -9.68 -0.68 -1.98
CA ARG A 27 -10.64 -0.02 -2.86
C ARG A 27 -11.72 0.68 -2.05
N ALA A 28 -12.04 1.92 -2.43
CA ALA A 28 -13.11 2.68 -1.82
C ALA A 28 -14.46 1.94 -1.96
N LEU A 29 -15.17 1.78 -0.85
CA LEU A 29 -16.54 1.28 -0.80
C LEU A 29 -17.53 2.41 -1.10
N ALA A 30 -18.62 2.09 -1.80
CA ALA A 30 -19.74 3.02 -1.98
C ALA A 30 -20.48 3.30 -0.65
N GLY A 31 -20.47 2.32 0.25
CA GLY A 31 -21.10 2.39 1.57
C GLY A 31 -20.94 1.06 2.30
N VAL A 32 -21.30 1.07 3.58
CA VAL A 32 -21.36 -0.13 4.43
C VAL A 32 -22.81 -0.40 4.77
N ASP A 33 -23.25 -1.63 4.54
CA ASP A 33 -24.61 -2.05 4.84
C ASP A 33 -24.66 -2.86 6.13
N ASN A 34 -25.42 -2.36 7.09
CA ASN A 34 -25.80 -3.08 8.31
C ASN A 34 -27.29 -2.83 8.60
N SER A 35 -28.15 -3.19 7.63
CA SER A 35 -29.61 -2.98 7.54
C SER A 35 -30.06 -1.74 6.77
N ALA A 36 -29.16 -0.76 6.62
CA ALA A 36 -29.30 0.37 5.71
C ALA A 36 -27.90 0.80 5.23
N VAL A 37 -27.80 1.25 3.99
CA VAL A 37 -26.52 1.68 3.40
C VAL A 37 -26.09 2.99 4.04
N THR A 38 -25.03 2.94 4.85
CA THR A 38 -24.35 4.13 5.35
C THR A 38 -23.27 4.53 4.36
N ARG A 39 -23.34 5.77 3.87
CA ARG A 39 -22.30 6.31 2.98
C ARG A 39 -20.94 6.22 3.65
N SER A 40 -19.94 5.78 2.90
CA SER A 40 -18.57 5.67 3.37
C SER A 40 -17.61 6.35 2.41
N VAL A 41 -16.51 6.89 2.95
CA VAL A 41 -15.41 7.51 2.18
C VAL A 41 -14.07 6.95 2.66
N PRO A 42 -13.01 6.94 1.81
CA PRO A 42 -11.71 6.42 2.21
C PRO A 42 -11.23 6.99 3.54
N TYR A 43 -10.64 6.14 4.38
CA TYR A 43 -10.09 6.44 5.71
C TYR A 43 -11.12 6.76 6.80
N ASP A 44 -12.42 6.56 6.56
CA ASP A 44 -13.42 6.63 7.61
C ASP A 44 -13.40 5.37 8.51
N LYS A 45 -14.20 5.39 9.59
CA LYS A 45 -14.32 4.26 10.52
C LYS A 45 -15.17 3.11 10.00
N ASN A 46 -15.89 3.29 8.90
CA ASN A 46 -16.78 2.29 8.35
C ASN A 46 -16.03 1.35 7.41
N GLN A 47 -15.17 1.88 6.55
CA GLN A 47 -14.38 1.12 5.59
C GLN A 47 -12.89 1.05 5.90
N GLY A 48 -12.37 1.93 6.78
CA GLY A 48 -10.93 2.03 7.02
C GLY A 48 -10.17 2.32 5.74
N PHE A 49 -9.28 1.40 5.36
CA PHE A 49 -8.52 1.50 4.11
C PHE A 49 -9.28 0.96 2.88
N GLY A 50 -10.49 0.45 3.05
CA GLY A 50 -11.33 -0.08 1.96
C GLY A 50 -11.24 -1.60 1.79
N LEU A 51 -11.79 -2.09 0.68
CA LEU A 51 -11.80 -3.50 0.33
C LEU A 51 -10.43 -3.95 -0.20
N VAL A 52 -9.83 -4.96 0.43
CA VAL A 52 -8.55 -5.54 -0.02
C VAL A 52 -8.68 -6.13 -1.42
N SER A 53 -7.79 -5.71 -2.32
CA SER A 53 -7.72 -6.18 -3.70
C SER A 53 -6.33 -6.73 -4.01
N LEU A 54 -6.15 -8.05 -3.93
CA LEU A 54 -4.85 -8.68 -4.18
C LEU A 54 -4.32 -8.47 -5.62
N THR A 55 -5.18 -8.15 -6.57
CA THR A 55 -4.74 -7.81 -7.93
C THR A 55 -4.12 -6.42 -8.03
N ASP A 56 -4.50 -5.51 -7.11
CA ASP A 56 -3.98 -4.15 -7.08
C ASP A 56 -2.83 -4.00 -6.07
N SER A 57 -2.60 -5.02 -5.24
CA SER A 57 -1.55 -5.02 -4.23
C SER A 57 -0.15 -5.23 -4.84
N LEU A 58 -0.07 -5.86 -6.01
CA LEU A 58 1.17 -6.20 -6.68
C LEU A 58 1.16 -5.77 -8.14
N TYR A 59 2.34 -5.47 -8.68
CA TYR A 59 2.52 -5.34 -10.11
C TYR A 59 2.46 -6.73 -10.76
N ILE A 60 1.48 -6.92 -11.64
CA ILE A 60 1.31 -8.12 -12.46
C ILE A 60 1.46 -7.69 -13.91
N LEU A 61 2.46 -8.27 -14.59
CA LEU A 61 2.74 -7.94 -15.99
C LEU A 61 1.49 -8.19 -16.86
N GLY A 62 1.10 -7.18 -17.64
CA GLY A 62 -0.07 -7.23 -18.52
C GLY A 62 -1.43 -7.09 -17.83
N LYS A 63 -1.48 -6.94 -16.50
CA LYS A 63 -2.73 -6.69 -15.75
C LYS A 63 -2.71 -5.39 -14.96
N SER A 64 -1.55 -5.00 -14.43
CA SER A 64 -1.39 -3.74 -13.70
C SER A 64 -1.06 -2.61 -14.67
N LYS A 65 -1.72 -1.47 -14.49
CA LYS A 65 -1.51 -0.27 -15.32
C LYS A 65 -0.31 0.58 -14.91
N ALA A 66 0.18 0.40 -13.68
CA ALA A 66 1.30 1.16 -13.14
C ALA A 66 2.31 0.24 -12.46
N ASN A 67 3.58 0.59 -12.56
CA ASN A 67 4.67 -0.08 -11.84
C ASN A 67 4.52 0.18 -10.34
N VAL A 68 4.76 -0.84 -9.53
CA VAL A 68 4.82 -0.70 -8.07
C VAL A 68 6.26 -0.40 -7.66
N TYR A 69 6.43 0.66 -6.88
CA TYR A 69 7.69 0.96 -6.20
C TYR A 69 7.61 0.49 -4.75
N VAL A 70 8.65 -0.23 -4.30
CA VAL A 70 8.75 -0.76 -2.94
C VAL A 70 10.09 -0.34 -2.36
N ASP A 71 10.05 0.19 -1.14
CA ASP A 71 11.22 0.48 -0.32
C ASP A 71 10.95 -0.05 1.09
N ASP A 72 11.68 -1.08 1.50
CA ASP A 72 11.43 -1.86 2.71
C ASP A 72 12.67 -1.88 3.61
N MET A 73 12.47 -2.05 4.91
CA MET A 73 13.52 -2.05 5.94
C MET A 73 14.41 -0.81 5.89
N VAL A 74 13.79 0.36 5.71
CA VAL A 74 14.47 1.65 5.78
C VAL A 74 14.55 2.10 7.24
N ASP A 75 15.77 2.17 7.77
CA ASP A 75 16.01 2.73 9.09
C ASP A 75 15.84 4.26 9.05
N MET A 76 15.02 4.77 9.97
CA MET A 76 14.81 6.20 10.16
C MET A 76 15.07 6.55 11.62
N THR A 77 15.92 7.54 11.83
CA THR A 77 16.20 8.16 13.13
C THR A 77 15.64 9.57 13.17
N ASN A 78 15.53 10.16 14.35
CA ASN A 78 15.08 11.56 14.50
C ASN A 78 15.97 12.57 13.76
N ASP A 79 17.25 12.23 13.56
CA ASP A 79 18.22 13.06 12.84
C ASP A 79 18.27 12.75 11.34
N SER A 80 17.50 11.77 10.87
CA SER A 80 17.48 11.41 9.46
C SER A 80 16.84 12.53 8.63
N PRO A 81 17.48 12.97 7.53
CA PRO A 81 16.88 13.96 6.64
C PRO A 81 15.59 13.39 6.01
N PRO A 82 14.60 14.24 5.66
CA PRO A 82 13.40 13.78 4.99
C PRO A 82 13.73 13.05 3.68
N LYS A 83 13.31 11.78 3.59
CA LYS A 83 13.48 10.98 2.38
C LYS A 83 12.45 11.42 1.33
N LYS A 84 12.93 11.76 0.13
CA LYS A 84 12.09 12.30 -0.96
C LYS A 84 12.02 11.30 -2.11
N TYR A 85 10.80 10.98 -2.53
CA TYR A 85 10.54 10.14 -3.70
C TYR A 85 9.92 10.99 -4.81
N LYS A 86 10.36 10.78 -6.05
CA LYS A 86 9.80 11.43 -7.23
C LYS A 86 9.25 10.36 -8.15
N PHE A 87 7.95 10.46 -8.46
CA PHE A 87 7.27 9.58 -9.38
C PHE A 87 6.90 10.36 -10.63
N LYS A 88 7.22 9.79 -11.80
CA LYS A 88 6.76 10.32 -13.08
C LYS A 88 5.56 9.51 -13.54
N MET A 89 4.41 10.15 -13.61
CA MET A 89 3.21 9.56 -14.21
C MET A 89 3.32 9.72 -15.72
N LEU A 90 3.47 8.61 -16.45
CA LEU A 90 3.66 8.63 -17.90
C LEU A 90 2.34 8.73 -18.66
N GLU A 91 1.29 8.09 -18.15
CA GLU A 91 -0.07 8.13 -18.71
C GLU A 91 -1.08 8.32 -17.58
N CYS A 92 -2.11 9.16 -17.80
CA CYS A 92 -3.19 9.44 -16.85
C CYS A 92 -4.38 8.47 -17.02
N ASP A 93 -4.14 7.25 -17.47
CA ASP A 93 -5.18 6.23 -17.69
C ASP A 93 -5.44 5.38 -16.43
N ALA A 94 -4.61 5.57 -15.39
CA ALA A 94 -4.79 5.01 -14.07
C ALA A 94 -5.84 5.84 -13.31
N PRO A 95 -6.92 5.22 -12.79
CA PRO A 95 -8.00 5.95 -12.13
C PRO A 95 -7.59 6.60 -10.80
N TYR A 96 -6.46 6.20 -10.22
CA TYR A 96 -5.93 6.76 -8.98
C TYR A 96 -4.42 6.48 -8.84
N PHE A 97 -3.76 7.28 -8.01
CA PHE A 97 -2.41 7.05 -7.49
C PHE A 97 -2.49 6.95 -5.97
N SER A 98 -1.95 5.88 -5.39
CA SER A 98 -1.90 5.67 -3.94
C SER A 98 -0.47 5.42 -3.48
N THR A 99 -0.18 5.88 -2.26
CA THR A 99 1.08 5.59 -1.56
C THR A 99 0.75 5.27 -0.11
N THR A 100 1.44 4.28 0.43
CA THR A 100 1.25 3.84 1.81
C THR A 100 2.60 3.72 2.50
N LEU A 101 2.77 4.45 3.59
CA LEU A 101 3.91 4.34 4.49
C LEU A 101 3.48 3.56 5.73
N VAL A 102 4.21 2.50 6.06
CA VAL A 102 4.03 1.73 7.29
C VAL A 102 5.39 1.59 7.97
N TRP A 103 5.43 1.83 9.27
CA TRP A 103 6.58 1.56 10.13
C TRP A 103 6.17 0.61 11.26
N THR A 104 7.16 -0.05 11.85
CA THR A 104 6.98 -0.80 13.08
C THR A 104 7.44 0.09 14.23
N ASP A 105 6.49 0.55 15.04
CA ASP A 105 6.79 1.34 16.21
C ASP A 105 7.20 0.44 17.38
N LYS A 106 8.03 0.95 18.29
CA LYS A 106 8.37 0.24 19.52
C LYS A 106 7.16 0.30 20.45
N GLU A 107 6.80 -0.84 21.03
CA GLU A 107 5.80 -0.85 22.10
C GLU A 107 6.28 0.02 23.27
N ASN A 108 5.36 0.77 23.89
CA ASN A 108 5.65 1.51 25.11
C ASN A 108 5.83 0.54 26.29
N ARG A 109 6.96 -0.16 26.33
CA ARG A 109 7.40 -0.93 27.48
C ARG A 109 8.33 -0.06 28.30
N SER A 110 7.90 0.28 29.51
CA SER A 110 8.75 0.84 30.55
C SER A 110 9.78 -0.23 30.95
N THR A 111 11.04 -0.05 30.55
CA THR A 111 12.20 -0.77 31.09
C THR A 111 13.25 0.25 31.44
#